data_AF-A0A7J7LGR1-F1
#
_entry.id   AF-A0A7J7LGR1-F1
#
_cell.length_a   1.000
_cell.length_b   1.000
_cell.length_c   1.000
_cell.angle_alpha   90.00
_cell.angle_beta   90.00
_cell.angle_gamma   90.00
#
_symmetry.space_group_name_H-M   'P 1'
#
loop_
_entity.id
_entity.type
_entity.pdbx_description
1 polymer ?
#
loop_
_entity_poly.entity_id
_entity_poly.type
_entity_poly.pdbx_seq_one_letter_code
_entity_poly.pdbx_strand_id
1 'polypeptide(L)'
;MNFLGFKYLGLIGVLPNESLKIIDGKCEGQPYLAYIESAEIMLNDDVASNKEIGSHGTSFLQHNLNGSKNLSILTHCNTGSLATVGYGTAFGVIRAVHTERFLERAFCTETRPFNQGYRLTAFELVHDKIPATLIADCAEVTLMKNGSVDTSIVGADRVAANGIFLTHC
;
A
#
# COMPACT_ATOMS: atom_id res chain seq x y z
N MET A 1 19.72 -2.48 -16.79
CA MET A 1 18.90 -1.41 -16.16
C MET A 1 17.65 -1.24 -16.99
N ASN A 2 16.62 -2.06 -16.72
CA ASN A 2 15.32 -1.92 -17.36
C ASN A 2 14.46 -1.06 -16.43
N PHE A 3 14.36 0.22 -16.77
CA PHE A 3 13.31 1.08 -16.26
C PHE A 3 11.98 0.47 -16.72
N LEU A 4 11.20 -0.08 -15.79
CA LEU A 4 9.78 -0.35 -16.01
C LEU A 4 9.10 1.00 -16.24
N GLY A 5 9.13 1.42 -17.50
CA GLY A 5 8.44 2.60 -17.99
C GLY A 5 6.96 2.48 -17.67
N PHE A 6 6.42 3.55 -17.10
CA PHE A 6 5.00 3.85 -17.03
C PHE A 6 4.27 3.30 -18.27
N LYS A 7 3.46 2.25 -18.07
CA LYS A 7 2.56 1.68 -19.08
C LYS A 7 1.42 2.63 -19.51
N TYR A 8 1.41 3.87 -19.03
CA TYR A 8 0.34 4.83 -19.27
C TYR A 8 0.55 5.74 -20.48
N LEU A 9 1.72 5.71 -21.13
CA LEU A 9 1.98 6.53 -22.32
C LEU A 9 1.42 5.94 -23.65
N GLY A 10 0.63 4.86 -23.57
CA GLY A 10 0.13 4.11 -24.73
C GLY A 10 -1.37 3.78 -24.70
N LEU A 11 -2.20 4.52 -23.95
CA LEU A 11 -3.66 4.34 -23.90
C LEU A 11 -4.40 4.93 -25.13
N ILE A 12 -3.85 4.71 -26.33
CA ILE A 12 -4.61 4.75 -27.59
C ILE A 12 -4.51 3.34 -28.18
N GLY A 13 -5.12 2.40 -27.48
CA GLY A 13 -5.20 0.99 -27.85
C GLY A 13 -6.50 0.41 -27.33
N VAL A 14 -7.61 1.08 -27.64
CA VAL A 14 -8.97 0.65 -27.28
C VAL A 14 -9.48 -0.29 -28.36
N LEU A 15 -9.55 -1.60 -28.08
CA LEU A 15 -10.48 -2.59 -28.69
C LEU A 15 -10.51 -3.84 -27.77
N PRO A 16 -11.62 -4.59 -27.63
CA PRO A 16 -12.75 -4.71 -28.55
C PRO A 16 -14.12 -4.65 -27.84
N ASN A 17 -14.76 -3.49 -27.81
CA ASN A 17 -16.22 -3.34 -27.72
C ASN A 17 -16.61 -1.90 -28.13
N GLU A 18 -16.73 -1.70 -29.45
CA GLU A 18 -17.50 -0.65 -30.16
C GLU A 18 -17.52 0.84 -29.76
N SER A 19 -16.75 1.38 -28.81
CA SER A 19 -17.11 2.70 -28.25
C SER A 19 -16.10 3.86 -28.37
N LEU A 20 -15.04 3.74 -29.16
CA LEU A 20 -14.27 4.91 -29.62
C LEU A 20 -13.52 4.64 -30.93
N LYS A 21 -13.98 5.26 -32.03
CA LYS A 21 -13.18 5.39 -33.25
C LYS A 21 -12.77 6.86 -33.40
N ILE A 22 -11.48 7.13 -33.43
CA ILE A 22 -10.97 8.43 -33.87
C ILE A 22 -10.89 8.38 -35.39
N ILE A 23 -11.84 9.03 -36.07
CA ILE A 23 -11.88 9.15 -37.54
C ILE A 23 -11.77 10.64 -37.85
N ASP A 24 -10.77 11.03 -38.65
CA ASP A 24 -10.57 12.42 -39.11
C ASP A 24 -10.60 13.49 -37.99
N GLY A 25 -10.05 13.17 -36.81
CA GLY A 25 -9.99 14.09 -35.67
C GLY A 25 -11.34 14.36 -34.99
N LYS A 26 -12.40 13.61 -35.33
CA LYS A 26 -13.69 13.62 -34.65
C LYS A 26 -13.87 12.33 -33.85
N CYS A 27 -14.32 12.47 -32.61
CA CYS A 27 -14.65 11.36 -31.75
C CYS A 27 -16.07 10.89 -32.07
N GLU A 28 -16.22 9.79 -32.81
CA GLU A 28 -17.51 9.11 -32.97
C GLU A 28 -17.65 8.03 -31.88
N GLY A 29 -18.70 8.14 -31.07
CA GLY A 29 -18.97 7.24 -29.94
C GLY A 29 -19.45 7.98 -28.68
N GLN A 30 -19.59 7.25 -27.59
CA GLN A 30 -19.89 7.78 -26.26
C GLN A 30 -18.57 7.86 -25.45
N PRO A 31 -17.79 8.95 -25.54
CA PRO A 31 -16.45 9.02 -24.95
C PRO A 31 -16.43 8.81 -23.43
N TYR A 32 -17.54 9.09 -22.75
CA TYR A 32 -17.69 8.83 -21.32
C TYR A 32 -17.58 7.34 -20.96
N LEU A 33 -17.95 6.42 -21.86
CA LEU A 33 -17.84 4.97 -21.62
C LEU A 33 -16.38 4.53 -21.49
N ALA A 34 -15.49 5.03 -22.34
CA ALA A 34 -14.07 4.70 -22.24
C ALA A 34 -13.42 5.24 -20.95
N TYR A 35 -13.89 6.38 -20.44
CA TYR A 35 -13.47 6.88 -19.13
C TYR A 35 -13.96 5.99 -17.99
N ILE A 36 -15.21 5.49 -18.05
CA ILE A 36 -15.74 4.54 -17.07
C ILE A 36 -14.94 3.24 -17.11
N GLU A 37 -14.74 2.65 -18.28
CA GLU A 37 -13.96 1.42 -18.46
C GLU A 37 -12.53 1.58 -17.93
N SER A 38 -11.86 2.70 -18.26
CA SER A 38 -10.52 2.99 -17.76
C SER A 38 -10.49 3.12 -16.24
N ALA A 39 -11.50 3.75 -15.63
CA ALA A 39 -11.60 3.89 -14.17
C ALA A 39 -11.85 2.54 -13.48
N GLU A 40 -12.67 1.67 -14.06
CA GLU A 40 -12.91 0.31 -13.56
C GLU A 40 -11.67 -0.58 -13.68
N ILE A 41 -10.91 -0.44 -14.77
CA ILE A 41 -9.61 -1.12 -14.92
C ILE A 41 -8.64 -0.64 -13.84
N MET A 42 -8.50 0.67 -13.65
CA MET A 42 -7.61 1.25 -12.63
C MET A 42 -7.99 0.79 -11.21
N LEU A 43 -9.29 0.66 -10.92
CA LEU A 43 -9.79 0.13 -9.64
C LEU A 43 -9.30 -1.31 -9.40
N ASN A 44 -9.47 -2.19 -10.39
CA ASN A 44 -9.06 -3.59 -10.29
C ASN A 44 -7.54 -3.73 -10.21
N ASP A 45 -6.82 -2.94 -10.99
CA ASP A 45 -5.35 -2.91 -11.01
C ASP A 45 -4.77 -2.46 -9.67
N ASP A 46 -5.39 -1.49 -8.99
CA ASP A 46 -4.96 -1.03 -7.65
C ASP A 46 -5.11 -2.15 -6.61
N VAL A 47 -6.27 -2.82 -6.58
CA VAL A 47 -6.52 -3.94 -5.65
C VAL A 47 -5.53 -5.09 -5.88
N ALA A 48 -5.27 -5.44 -7.15
CA ALA A 48 -4.29 -6.46 -7.50
C ALA A 48 -2.89 -6.05 -7.05
N SER A 49 -2.47 -4.82 -7.35
CA SER A 49 -1.16 -4.30 -6.98
C SER A 49 -0.94 -4.28 -5.46
N ASN A 50 -1.94 -3.87 -4.69
CA ASN A 50 -1.86 -3.84 -3.22
C ASN A 50 -1.68 -5.25 -2.62
N LYS A 51 -2.37 -6.26 -3.18
CA LYS A 51 -2.20 -7.66 -2.76
C LYS A 51 -0.82 -8.19 -3.10
N GLU A 52 -0.30 -7.87 -4.29
CA GLU A 52 1.05 -8.23 -4.70
C GLU A 52 2.11 -7.56 -3.83
N ILE A 53 1.93 -6.30 -3.43
CA ILE A 53 2.80 -5.61 -2.46
C ILE A 53 2.83 -6.39 -1.13
N GLY A 54 1.67 -6.80 -0.62
CA GLY A 54 1.57 -7.60 0.60
C GLY A 54 2.32 -8.94 0.49
N SER A 55 2.10 -9.67 -0.61
CA SER A 55 2.74 -10.97 -0.89
C SER A 55 4.26 -10.86 -1.01
N HIS A 56 4.75 -9.92 -1.83
CA HIS A 56 6.19 -9.69 -2.00
C HIS A 56 6.85 -9.20 -0.73
N GLY A 57 6.21 -8.29 0.02
CA GLY A 57 6.72 -7.81 1.30
C GLY A 57 6.86 -8.95 2.32
N THR A 58 5.85 -9.81 2.42
CA THR A 58 5.87 -10.97 3.32
C THR A 58 6.96 -11.96 2.96
N SER A 59 7.08 -12.29 1.66
CA SER A 59 8.14 -13.17 1.14
C SER A 59 9.54 -12.59 1.42
N PHE A 60 9.72 -11.27 1.23
CA PHE A 60 10.97 -10.59 1.53
C PHE A 60 11.32 -10.68 3.03
N LEU A 61 10.35 -10.45 3.92
CA LEU A 61 10.56 -10.54 5.36
C LEU A 61 10.96 -11.95 5.80
N GLN A 62 10.28 -12.98 5.30
CA GLN A 62 10.60 -14.37 5.63
C GLN A 62 12.03 -14.75 5.23
N HIS A 63 12.45 -14.34 4.04
CA HIS A 63 13.80 -14.61 3.54
C HIS A 63 14.87 -13.88 4.35
N ASN A 64 14.66 -12.60 4.67
CA ASN A 64 15.70 -11.76 5.28
C ASN A 64 15.74 -11.85 6.82
N LEU A 65 14.65 -12.26 7.47
CA LEU A 65 14.57 -12.39 8.93
C LEU A 65 14.69 -13.84 9.41
N ASN A 66 15.35 -14.70 8.61
CA ASN A 66 15.66 -16.11 8.90
C ASN A 66 14.46 -16.93 9.40
N GLY A 67 13.24 -16.62 8.90
CA GLY A 67 12.02 -17.32 9.33
C GLY A 67 11.64 -17.11 10.79
N SER A 68 12.01 -15.98 11.42
CA SER A 68 11.49 -15.61 12.75
C SER A 68 9.97 -15.69 12.76
N LYS A 69 9.43 -16.47 13.70
CA LYS A 69 7.98 -16.73 13.79
C LYS A 69 7.20 -15.70 14.60
N ASN A 70 7.87 -14.69 15.13
CA ASN A 70 7.30 -13.69 16.03
C ASN A 70 7.79 -12.31 15.61
N LEU A 71 7.26 -11.80 14.51
CA LEU A 71 7.69 -10.53 13.94
C LEU A 71 6.92 -9.36 14.57
N SER A 72 7.63 -8.39 15.10
CA SER A 72 7.09 -7.11 15.54
C SER A 72 7.37 -6.04 14.49
N ILE A 73 6.31 -5.49 13.88
CA ILE A 73 6.39 -4.51 12.78
C ILE A 73 5.93 -3.15 13.27
N LEU A 74 6.73 -2.11 13.03
CA LEU A 74 6.30 -0.71 13.18
C LEU A 74 5.82 -0.13 11.84
N THR A 75 4.74 0.63 11.86
CA THR A 75 4.26 1.41 10.71
C THR A 75 3.87 2.83 11.12
N HIS A 76 3.79 3.71 10.13
CA HIS A 76 3.55 5.14 10.30
C HIS A 76 2.47 5.63 9.32
N CYS A 77 1.68 6.61 9.74
CA CYS A 77 0.51 7.13 9.03
C CYS A 77 -0.52 6.02 8.77
N ASN A 78 -1.40 6.22 7.77
CA ASN A 78 -2.35 5.20 7.33
C ASN A 78 -2.09 4.78 5.89
N THR A 79 -1.91 3.47 5.69
CA THR A 79 -1.58 2.85 4.40
C THR A 79 -2.47 1.64 4.10
N GLY A 80 -3.60 1.55 4.80
CA GLY A 80 -4.57 0.45 4.68
C GLY A 80 -5.60 0.67 3.58
N SER A 81 -6.73 -0.02 3.74
CA SER A 81 -7.88 0.11 2.84
C SER A 81 -8.52 1.50 2.90
N LEU A 82 -8.28 2.27 3.96
CA LEU A 82 -8.75 3.66 4.04
C LEU A 82 -7.86 4.66 3.28
N ALA A 83 -6.71 4.21 2.74
CA ALA A 83 -5.79 5.03 1.95
C ALA A 83 -5.61 4.53 0.51
N THR A 84 -6.26 3.43 0.13
CA THR A 84 -6.17 2.77 -1.17
C THR A 84 -7.57 2.30 -1.62
N VAL A 85 -7.72 1.70 -2.79
CA VAL A 85 -9.00 1.07 -3.16
C VAL A 85 -9.33 -0.09 -2.21
N GLY A 86 -8.31 -0.77 -1.70
CA GLY A 86 -8.49 -1.87 -0.77
C GLY A 86 -7.17 -2.56 -0.46
N TYR A 87 -7.20 -3.37 0.61
CA TYR A 87 -6.05 -4.11 1.15
C TYR A 87 -4.94 -3.24 1.75
N GLY A 88 -4.46 -2.23 1.03
CA GLY A 88 -3.39 -1.32 1.46
C GLY A 88 -2.00 -1.74 0.99
N THR A 89 -1.01 -0.87 1.22
CA THR A 89 0.39 -1.04 0.83
C THR A 89 1.20 -1.60 2.00
N ALA A 90 1.80 -0.74 2.84
CA ALA A 90 2.53 -1.18 4.03
C ALA A 90 1.63 -1.93 5.03
N PHE A 91 0.39 -1.45 5.22
CA PHE A 91 -0.63 -2.17 5.98
C PHE A 91 -1.01 -3.50 5.32
N GLY A 92 -1.00 -3.57 3.99
CA GLY A 92 -1.21 -4.81 3.24
C GLY A 92 -0.15 -5.87 3.55
N VAL A 93 1.11 -5.47 3.74
CA VAL A 93 2.17 -6.37 4.23
C VAL A 93 1.85 -6.85 5.65
N ILE A 94 1.44 -5.96 6.56
CA ILE A 94 1.04 -6.36 7.92
C ILE A 94 -0.13 -7.36 7.90
N ARG A 95 -1.15 -7.14 7.04
CA ARG A 95 -2.26 -8.08 6.82
C ARG A 95 -1.78 -9.44 6.33
N ALA A 96 -0.86 -9.47 5.36
CA ALA A 96 -0.30 -10.70 4.81
C ALA A 96 0.50 -11.49 5.87
N VAL A 97 1.41 -10.84 6.58
CA VAL A 97 2.20 -11.42 7.68
C VAL A 97 1.28 -11.97 8.79
N HIS A 98 0.23 -11.22 9.16
CA HIS A 98 -0.78 -11.67 10.12
C HIS A 98 -1.52 -12.92 9.63
N THR A 99 -1.91 -12.94 8.36
CA THR A 99 -2.60 -14.10 7.73
C THR A 99 -1.73 -15.36 7.76
N GLU A 100 -0.43 -15.19 7.56
CA GLU A 100 0.56 -16.28 7.63
C GLU A 100 0.98 -16.66 9.07
N ARG A 101 0.41 -16.00 10.09
CA ARG A 101 0.55 -16.31 11.51
C ARG A 101 1.96 -16.22 12.07
N PHE A 102 2.77 -15.31 11.55
CA PHE A 102 4.08 -15.00 12.13
C PHE A 102 4.24 -13.53 12.56
N LEU A 103 3.15 -12.75 12.57
CA LEU A 103 3.11 -11.45 13.22
C LEU A 103 2.90 -11.63 14.73
N GLU A 104 3.85 -11.17 15.54
CA GLU A 104 3.66 -11.07 16.99
C GLU A 104 2.83 -9.83 17.34
N ARG A 105 3.22 -8.66 16.82
CA ARG A 105 2.59 -7.39 17.14
C ARG A 105 2.83 -6.34 16.06
N ALA A 106 1.81 -5.58 15.73
CA ALA A 106 1.95 -4.36 14.93
C ALA A 106 1.99 -3.14 15.86
N PHE A 107 3.00 -2.30 15.71
CA PHE A 107 3.03 -0.98 16.32
C PHE A 107 2.62 0.06 15.29
N CYS A 108 1.67 0.92 15.64
CA CYS A 108 1.32 2.08 14.83
C CYS A 108 1.54 3.35 15.63
N THR A 109 1.98 4.39 14.94
CA THR A 109 2.26 5.69 15.54
C THR A 109 0.98 6.53 15.52
N GLU A 110 0.91 7.63 16.27
CA GLU A 110 -0.26 8.50 16.23
C GLU A 110 -0.31 9.31 14.93
N THR A 111 0.85 9.74 14.42
CA THR A 111 1.05 10.58 13.22
C THR A 111 0.48 11.99 13.39
N ARG A 112 1.11 12.78 14.29
CA ARG A 112 0.76 14.19 14.49
C ARG A 112 1.07 15.03 13.23
N PRO A 113 0.29 16.08 12.92
CA PRO A 113 -0.84 16.59 13.70
C PRO A 113 -2.21 16.02 13.29
N PHE A 114 -2.28 15.30 12.16
CA PHE A 114 -3.55 14.86 11.54
C PHE A 114 -4.09 13.55 12.11
N ASN A 115 -3.26 12.83 12.87
CA ASN A 115 -3.60 11.67 13.67
C ASN A 115 -4.12 10.49 12.82
N GLN A 116 -3.57 10.26 11.63
CA GLN A 116 -4.03 9.18 10.75
C GLN A 116 -3.77 7.81 11.37
N GLY A 117 -2.60 7.61 12.00
CA GLY A 117 -2.27 6.33 12.62
C GLY A 117 -3.17 6.04 13.83
N TYR A 118 -3.42 7.05 14.68
CA TYR A 118 -4.37 6.95 15.79
C TYR A 118 -5.81 6.70 15.33
N ARG A 119 -6.28 7.42 14.31
CA ARG A 119 -7.71 7.40 13.91
C ARG A 119 -8.06 6.29 12.94
N LEU A 120 -7.20 6.04 11.96
CA LEU A 120 -7.50 5.18 10.82
C LEU A 120 -6.76 3.84 10.93
N THR A 121 -5.45 3.85 11.19
CA THR A 121 -4.67 2.60 11.26
C THR A 121 -5.03 1.78 12.49
N ALA A 122 -5.15 2.41 13.67
CA ALA A 122 -5.63 1.73 14.86
C ALA A 122 -7.05 1.16 14.66
N PHE A 123 -7.91 1.86 13.91
CA PHE A 123 -9.24 1.35 13.55
C PHE A 123 -9.14 0.09 12.67
N GLU A 124 -8.35 0.12 11.59
CA GLU A 124 -8.17 -1.05 10.72
C GLU A 124 -7.54 -2.24 11.47
N LEU A 125 -6.58 -2.01 12.38
CA LEU A 125 -5.96 -3.05 13.21
C LEU A 125 -6.98 -3.73 14.14
N VAL A 126 -7.83 -2.94 14.79
CA VAL A 126 -8.90 -3.48 15.66
C VAL A 126 -9.94 -4.23 14.83
N HIS A 127 -10.35 -3.66 13.70
CA HIS A 127 -11.33 -4.28 12.80
C HIS A 127 -10.85 -5.66 12.32
N ASP A 128 -9.59 -5.76 11.90
CA ASP A 128 -9.00 -6.99 11.38
C ASP A 128 -8.49 -7.94 12.48
N LYS A 129 -8.66 -7.56 13.75
CA LYS A 129 -8.23 -8.32 14.94
C LYS A 129 -6.73 -8.62 14.95
N ILE A 130 -5.94 -7.69 14.43
CA ILE A 130 -4.48 -7.78 14.39
C ILE A 130 -3.94 -7.37 15.76
N PRO A 131 -3.06 -8.17 16.41
CA PRO A 131 -2.47 -7.80 17.68
C PRO A 131 -1.62 -6.54 17.51
N ALA A 132 -2.03 -5.44 18.16
CA ALA A 132 -1.41 -4.16 17.91
C ALA A 132 -1.26 -3.26 19.14
N THR A 133 -0.41 -2.25 19.03
CA THR A 133 -0.20 -1.21 20.04
C THR A 133 0.01 0.13 19.36
N LEU A 134 -0.81 1.10 19.74
CA LEU A 134 -0.63 2.50 19.35
C LEU A 134 0.43 3.14 20.25
N ILE A 135 1.34 3.92 19.65
CA ILE A 135 2.36 4.68 20.36
C ILE A 135 2.34 6.15 19.93
N ALA A 136 2.82 7.04 20.80
CA ALA A 136 3.13 8.42 20.40
C ALA A 136 4.34 8.44 19.46
N ASP A 137 4.41 9.40 18.54
CA ASP A 137 5.49 9.49 17.53
C ASP A 137 6.88 9.58 18.22
N CYS A 138 6.97 10.28 19.35
CA CYS A 138 8.20 10.42 20.12
C CYS A 138 8.65 9.15 20.85
N ALA A 139 7.79 8.12 20.94
CA ALA A 139 8.09 6.86 21.63
C ALA A 139 8.79 5.83 20.71
N GLU A 140 8.78 6.04 19.39
CA GLU A 140 9.35 5.12 18.40
C GLU A 140 10.80 4.76 18.70
N VAL A 141 11.64 5.76 18.97
CA VAL A 141 13.08 5.57 19.23
C VAL A 141 13.31 4.70 20.47
N THR A 142 12.52 4.90 21.53
CA THR A 142 12.63 4.10 22.76
C THR A 142 12.20 2.66 22.49
N LEU A 143 11.14 2.46 21.72
CA LEU A 143 10.62 1.14 21.36
C LEU A 143 11.64 0.35 20.51
N MET A 144 12.24 1.00 19.51
CA MET A 144 13.31 0.40 18.69
C MET A 144 14.55 0.09 19.52
N LYS A 145 14.99 1.01 20.39
CA LYS A 145 16.17 0.82 21.24
C LYS A 145 16.01 -0.36 22.22
N ASN A 146 14.79 -0.64 22.66
CA ASN A 146 14.47 -1.78 23.52
C ASN A 146 14.36 -3.10 22.76
N GLY A 147 14.56 -3.11 21.44
CA GLY A 147 14.46 -4.32 20.62
C GLY A 147 13.03 -4.85 20.49
N SER A 148 12.01 -4.00 20.72
CA SER A 148 10.60 -4.41 20.61
C SER A 148 10.06 -4.37 19.18
N VAL A 149 10.85 -3.87 18.22
CA VAL A 149 10.51 -3.78 16.80
C VAL A 149 11.62 -4.45 16.00
N ASP A 150 11.26 -5.42 15.17
CA ASP A 150 12.20 -6.11 14.28
C ASP A 150 12.38 -5.38 12.95
N THR A 151 11.30 -4.75 12.47
CA THR A 151 11.30 -4.06 11.18
C THR A 151 10.28 -2.92 11.15
N SER A 152 10.53 -1.94 10.29
CA SER A 152 9.62 -0.83 10.02
C SER A 152 9.21 -0.84 8.56
N ILE A 153 7.91 -0.71 8.30
CA ILE A 153 7.35 -0.66 6.95
C ILE A 153 6.41 0.52 6.85
N VAL A 154 6.67 1.38 5.87
CA VAL A 154 5.96 2.64 5.66
C VAL A 154 5.45 2.73 4.23
N GLY A 155 4.41 3.51 4.04
CA GLY A 155 3.97 3.92 2.70
C GLY A 155 4.85 5.04 2.14
N ALA A 156 4.63 5.35 0.87
CA ALA A 156 5.26 6.48 0.20
C ALA A 156 4.24 7.19 -0.68
N ASP A 157 4.23 8.52 -0.62
CA ASP A 157 3.43 9.36 -1.50
C ASP A 157 4.11 9.49 -2.87
N ARG A 158 5.46 9.46 -2.87
CA ARG A 158 6.27 9.50 -4.08
C ARG A 158 7.61 8.86 -3.85
N VAL A 159 8.07 8.06 -4.81
CA VAL A 159 9.44 7.53 -4.84
C VAL A 159 10.14 8.07 -6.09
N ALA A 160 11.25 8.78 -5.90
CA ALA A 160 12.08 9.28 -6.99
C ALA A 160 12.91 8.15 -7.61
N ALA A 161 13.41 8.38 -8.83
CA ALA A 161 14.20 7.40 -9.57
C ALA A 161 15.48 6.92 -8.84
N ASN A 162 16.01 7.72 -7.92
CA ASN A 162 17.18 7.38 -7.12
C ASN A 162 16.84 6.67 -5.79
N GLY A 163 15.57 6.34 -5.55
CA GLY A 163 15.11 5.65 -4.34
C GLY A 163 14.81 6.57 -3.15
N ILE A 164 14.98 7.89 -3.28
CA ILE A 164 14.47 8.83 -2.27
C ILE A 164 12.96 8.79 -2.29
N PHE A 165 12.33 8.55 -1.13
CA PHE A 165 10.89 8.55 -1.00
C PHE A 165 10.42 9.71 -0.13
N LEU A 166 9.29 10.28 -0.51
CA LEU A 166 8.53 11.28 0.23
C LEU A 166 7.33 10.56 0.84
N THR A 167 7.12 10.76 2.13
CA THR A 167 6.01 10.18 2.88
C THR A 167 5.46 11.25 3.82
N HIS A 168 4.22 11.08 4.26
CA HIS A 168 3.65 11.94 5.29
C HIS A 168 4.35 11.70 6.63
N CYS A 169 4.78 12.81 7.25
CA CYS A 169 5.05 12.92 8.69
C CYS A 169 3.77 13.37 9.40
#